data_AF-A0A1S8AY72-F1
#
_entry.id   AF-A0A1S8AY72-F1
#
_cell.length_a   1.000
_cell.length_b   1.000
_cell.length_c   1.000
_cell.angle_alpha   90.00
_cell.angle_beta   90.00
_cell.angle_gamma   90.00
#
_symmetry.space_group_name_H-M   'P 1'
#
loop_
_entity.id
_entity.type
_entity.pdbx_description
1 polymer ?
#
loop_
_entity_poly.entity_id
_entity_poly.type
_entity_poly.pdbx_seq_one_letter_code
_entity_poly.pdbx_strand_id
1 'polypeptide(L)' 'MVKLSTLVVLAGAVLLVFPIPPIASAFGGVAVIAIGLALRLLTDK' A
#
# COMPACT_ATOMS: atom_id res chain seq x y z
N MET A 1 -5.58 13.05 23.40
CA MET A 1 -5.08 11.72 22.97
C MET A 1 -5.67 11.42 21.60
N VAL A 2 -4.86 11.43 20.55
CA VAL A 2 -5.34 11.03 19.21
C VAL A 2 -5.53 9.52 19.19
N LYS A 3 -6.76 9.07 18.92
CA LYS A 3 -7.08 7.65 18.82
C LYS A 3 -6.57 7.14 17.48
N LEU A 4 -6.06 5.91 17.44
CA LEU A 4 -5.58 5.27 16.21
C LEU A 4 -6.67 5.31 15.11
N SER A 5 -7.93 5.12 15.51
CA SER A 5 -9.09 5.23 14.62
C SER A 5 -9.21 6.62 13.98
N THR A 6 -8.90 7.70 14.71
CA THR A 6 -8.90 9.07 14.18
C THR A 6 -7.83 9.26 13.10
N LEU A 7 -6.64 8.66 13.28
CA LEU A 7 -5.57 8.70 12.28
C LEU A 7 -5.95 7.95 11.01
N VAL A 8 -6.57 6.77 11.14
CA VAL A 8 -7.01 5.97 9.98
C VAL A 8 -8.11 6.68 9.19
N VAL A 9 -9.09 7.28 9.89
CA VAL A 9 -10.16 8.05 9.25
C VAL A 9 -9.59 9.28 8.52
N LEU A 10 -8.65 10.00 9.13
CA LEU A 10 -7.98 11.13 8.49
C LEU A 10 -7.17 10.71 7.26
N ALA A 11 -6.41 9.62 7.35
CA ALA A 11 -5.67 9.09 6.22
C ALA A 11 -6.61 8.70 5.07
N GLY A 12 -7.72 8.01 5.37
CA GLY A 12 -8.76 7.69 4.38
C GLY A 12 -9.39 8.93 3.75
N ALA A 13 -9.74 9.94 4.54
CA ALA A 13 -10.32 11.19 4.05
C ALA A 13 -9.35 11.96 3.14
N VAL A 14 -8.06 11.98 3.47
CA VAL A 14 -7.02 12.59 2.62
C VAL A 14 -6.92 11.85 1.28
N LEU A 15 -6.97 10.51 1.27
CA LEU A 15 -6.92 9.70 0.05
C LEU A 15 -8.17 9.83 -0.85
N LEU A 16 -9.29 10.34 -0.34
CA LEU A 16 -10.48 10.65 -1.16
C LEU A 16 -10.33 11.94 -1.95
N VAL A 17 -9.56 12.91 -1.45
CA VAL A 17 -9.37 14.23 -2.08
C VAL A 17 -8.05 14.30 -2.84
N PHE A 18 -7.00 13.67 -2.32
CA PHE A 18 -5.73 13.48 -3.00
C PHE A 18 -5.67 12.08 -3.60
N PRO A 19 -5.61 11.94 -4.95
CA PRO A 19 -5.34 10.65 -5.55
C PRO A 19 -4.06 10.06 -4.94
N ILE A 20 -4.03 8.74 -4.79
CA ILE A 20 -2.92 7.99 -4.16
C ILE A 20 -1.60 8.63 -4.60
N PRO A 21 -0.77 9.13 -3.66
CA PRO A 21 0.49 9.78 -4.01
C PRO A 21 1.25 8.88 -4.99
N PRO A 22 1.79 9.41 -6.10
CA PRO A 22 2.48 8.59 -7.11
C PRO A 22 3.52 7.65 -6.50
N ILE A 23 4.14 8.10 -5.40
CA ILE A 23 5.08 7.36 -4.57
C ILE A 23 4.44 6.13 -3.89
N ALA A 24 3.26 6.27 -3.28
CA ALA A 24 2.55 5.16 -2.63
C ALA A 24 2.08 4.12 -3.66
N SER A 25 1.62 4.56 -4.84
CA SER A 25 1.30 3.67 -5.96
C SER A 25 2.54 2.95 -6.49
N ALA A 26 3.67 3.65 -6.61
CA ALA A 26 4.93 3.07 -7.07
C ALA A 26 5.45 2.00 -6.09
N PHE A 27 5.50 2.30 -4.78
CA PHE A 27 5.92 1.34 -3.77
C PHE A 27 4.96 0.14 -3.66
N GLY A 28 3.65 0.38 -3.76
CA GLY A 28 2.65 -0.69 -3.81
C GLY A 28 2.86 -1.62 -5.01
N GLY A 29 3.06 -1.05 -6.21
CA GLY A 29 3.35 -1.83 -7.41
C GLY A 29 4.64 -2.66 -7.28
N VAL A 30 5.72 -2.04 -6.79
CA VAL A 30 7.01 -2.74 -6.56
C VAL A 30 6.86 -3.88 -5.56
N ALA A 31 6.12 -3.68 -4.47
CA ALA A 31 5.88 -4.71 -3.46
C ALA A 31 5.10 -5.91 -4.06
N VAL A 32 4.07 -5.65 -4.85
CA VAL A 32 3.28 -6.70 -5.52
C VAL A 32 4.15 -7.51 -6.48
N ILE A 33 5.00 -6.85 -7.27
CA ILE A 33 5.92 -7.52 -8.20
C ILE A 33 6.93 -8.39 -7.43
N ALA A 34 7.52 -7.86 -6.36
CA ALA A 34 8.48 -8.60 -5.54
C ALA A 34 7.86 -9.84 -4.90
N ILE A 35 6.62 -9.73 -4.38
CA ILE A 35 5.88 -10.86 -3.82
C ILE A 35 5.58 -11.90 -4.91
N GLY A 36 5.13 -11.47 -6.09
CA GLY A 36 4.86 -12.38 -7.21
C GLY A 36 6.11 -13.15 -7.64
N LEU A 37 7.26 -12.48 -7.72
CA LEU A 37 8.55 -13.12 -8.00
C LEU A 37 8.96 -14.11 -6.91
N ALA A 38 8.83 -13.74 -5.64
CA ALA A 38 9.14 -14.62 -4.53
C ALA A 38 8.25 -15.88 -4.54
N LEU A 39 6.95 -15.72 -4.73
CA LEU A 39 6.01 -16.84 -4.84
C LEU A 39 6.36 -17.76 -6.02
N ARG A 40 6.72 -17.18 -7.16
CA ARG A 40 7.16 -17.93 -8.34
C ARG A 40 8.38 -18.80 -8.03
N LEU A 41 9.42 -18.22 -7.43
CA LEU A 41 10.64 -18.94 -7.07
C LEU A 41 10.40 -20.05 -6.03
N LEU A 42 9.42 -19.87 -5.16
CA LEU A 42 9.09 -20.84 -4.11
C LEU A 42 8.15 -21.95 -4.58
N THR A 43 7.31 -21.68 -5.60
CA THR A 43 6.22 -22.57 -6.02
C THR A 43 6.50 -23.28 -7.34
N ASP A 44 7.19 -22.64 -8.29
CA ASP A 44 7.53 -23.23 -9.60
C ASP A 44 8.77 -24.16 -9.51
N LYS A 45 8.87 -24.94 -8.44
CA LYS A 45 9.95 -25.89 -8.22
C LYS A 45 9.67 -27.22 -8.93
#